data_AF-A0A6J4UPL7-F1
#
_entry.id   AF-A0A6J4UPL7-F1
#
_cell.length_a   1.000
_cell.length_b   1.000
_cell.length_c   1.000
_cell.angle_alpha   90.00
_cell.angle_beta   90.00
_cell.angle_gamma   90.00
#
_symmetry.space_group_name_H-M   'P 1'
#
loop_
_entity.id
_entity.type
_entity.pdbx_description
1 polymer ?
#
loop_
_entity_poly.entity_id
_entity_poly.type
_entity_poly.pdbx_seq_one_letter_code
_entity_poly.pdbx_strand_id
1 'polypeptide(L)'
;MAPDHPFTLSEARALWARLVAGWADHLDDTGSRTLIDGVPNLHDAGGSYEGVTRMLWGLGGWLSRPGRPPVVQWRGRAYDVAALARRAILAGTDPESPGFWGVPAVPGTADQRTVESGQVGFALWQSRAVIWDSFTEPEREQIIAWLEACGQRPPTWRNNWALFWALNHASRKALGTRHEQAIIDDVLAWLDKVYCGNGWYDDGPARGTDHFDDYNLWVFSSHVLAWATVDGESVPGRRAQLLRRIRDQMEHVPFFFAADGGYPLQGRSLAYKFARLGAPLWAYEAGVWPHSPGMLKRLVGRHLR
;
A
#
# COMPACT_ATOMS: atom_id res chain seq x y z
N MET A 1 -30.53 17.13 7.78
CA MET A 1 -29.36 16.29 8.10
C MET A 1 -29.79 14.84 7.96
N ALA A 2 -29.16 14.07 7.07
CA ALA A 2 -29.41 12.64 7.01
C ALA A 2 -29.04 12.00 8.37
N PRO A 3 -29.84 11.06 8.89
CA PRO A 3 -29.62 10.48 10.22
C PRO A 3 -28.21 9.87 10.35
N ASP A 4 -27.63 10.01 11.55
CA ASP A 4 -26.33 9.46 11.98
C ASP A 4 -26.34 7.92 12.07
N HIS A 5 -26.76 7.24 11.01
CA HIS A 5 -26.67 5.79 10.95
C HIS A 5 -25.18 5.38 10.92
N PRO A 6 -24.71 4.51 11.81
CA PRO A 6 -23.31 4.08 11.80
C PRO A 6 -23.00 3.33 10.50
N PHE A 7 -21.81 3.54 9.93
CA PHE A 7 -21.31 2.71 8.83
C PHE A 7 -21.14 1.27 9.32
N THR A 8 -21.92 0.37 8.74
CA THR A 8 -22.07 -1.02 9.16
C THR A 8 -21.05 -1.92 8.46
N LEU A 9 -20.83 -3.10 9.02
CA LEU A 9 -20.02 -4.14 8.37
C LEU A 9 -20.59 -4.55 7.00
N SER A 10 -21.92 -4.56 6.86
CA SER A 10 -22.57 -4.87 5.59
C SER A 10 -22.29 -3.81 4.53
N GLU A 11 -22.38 -2.52 4.87
CA GLU A 11 -22.01 -1.42 3.97
C GLU A 11 -20.53 -1.48 3.59
N ALA A 12 -19.64 -1.76 4.56
CA ALA A 12 -18.21 -1.92 4.30
C ALA A 12 -17.92 -3.08 3.32
N ARG A 13 -18.59 -4.23 3.50
CA ARG A 13 -18.47 -5.39 2.59
C ARG A 13 -19.05 -5.08 1.20
N ALA A 14 -20.17 -4.39 1.12
CA ALA A 14 -20.76 -3.97 -0.15
C ALA A 14 -19.87 -2.96 -0.90
N LEU A 15 -19.28 -2.00 -0.19
CA LEU A 15 -18.31 -1.07 -0.75
C LEU A 15 -17.08 -1.81 -1.28
N TRP A 16 -16.53 -2.75 -0.51
CA TRP A 16 -15.41 -3.57 -0.97
C TRP A 16 -15.75 -4.39 -2.21
N ALA A 17 -16.91 -5.07 -2.23
CA ALA A 17 -17.36 -5.83 -3.39
C ALA A 17 -17.52 -4.93 -4.64
N ARG A 18 -18.04 -3.72 -4.47
CA ARG A 18 -18.14 -2.72 -5.54
C ARG A 18 -16.76 -2.30 -6.06
N LEU A 19 -15.78 -2.08 -5.18
CA LEU A 19 -14.42 -1.69 -5.56
C LEU A 19 -13.72 -2.81 -6.34
N VAL A 20 -13.80 -4.06 -5.85
CA VAL A 20 -13.24 -5.23 -6.53
C VAL A 20 -13.90 -5.43 -7.90
N ALA A 21 -15.23 -5.36 -7.97
CA ALA A 21 -15.96 -5.50 -9.22
C ALA A 21 -15.60 -4.40 -10.22
N GLY A 22 -15.59 -3.14 -9.76
CA GLY A 22 -15.22 -2.00 -10.59
C GLY A 22 -13.79 -2.12 -11.13
N TRP A 23 -12.84 -2.55 -10.29
CA TRP A 23 -11.48 -2.81 -10.75
C TRP A 23 -11.41 -3.98 -11.74
N ALA A 24 -11.99 -5.13 -11.39
CA ALA A 24 -11.92 -6.34 -12.19
C ALA A 24 -12.59 -6.20 -13.57
N ASP A 25 -13.68 -5.43 -13.66
CA ASP A 25 -14.39 -5.16 -14.92
C ASP A 25 -13.65 -4.19 -15.85
N HIS A 26 -12.61 -3.51 -15.37
CA HIS A 26 -11.76 -2.63 -16.17
C HIS A 26 -10.36 -3.22 -16.38
N LEU A 27 -10.15 -4.51 -16.10
CA LEU A 27 -8.88 -5.15 -16.43
C LEU A 27 -8.77 -5.42 -17.93
N ASP A 28 -7.55 -5.38 -18.44
CA ASP A 28 -7.21 -5.84 -19.78
C ASP A 28 -7.34 -7.38 -19.92
N ASP A 29 -7.14 -7.87 -21.15
CA ASP A 29 -7.23 -9.31 -21.46
C ASP A 29 -6.18 -10.17 -20.73
N THR A 30 -5.10 -9.57 -20.25
CA THR A 30 -4.11 -10.29 -19.44
C THR A 30 -4.49 -10.29 -17.95
N GLY A 31 -5.20 -9.26 -17.49
CA GLY A 31 -5.58 -9.04 -16.10
C GLY A 31 -4.56 -8.22 -15.31
N SER A 32 -3.47 -7.77 -15.95
CA SER A 32 -2.38 -7.07 -15.27
C SER A 32 -2.42 -5.55 -15.47
N ARG A 33 -3.32 -5.02 -16.30
CA ARG A 33 -3.47 -3.58 -16.53
C ARG A 33 -4.92 -3.15 -16.36
N THR A 34 -5.10 -1.92 -15.85
CA THR A 34 -6.43 -1.29 -15.79
C THR A 34 -6.65 -0.38 -17.00
N LEU A 35 -7.75 -0.57 -17.69
CA LEU A 35 -8.24 0.24 -18.79
C LEU A 35 -9.18 1.30 -18.23
N ILE A 36 -8.67 2.51 -18.05
CA ILE A 36 -9.42 3.63 -17.48
C ILE A 36 -9.59 4.69 -18.56
N ASP A 37 -10.81 5.19 -18.73
CA ASP A 37 -11.08 6.33 -19.59
C ASP A 37 -10.32 7.58 -19.10
N GLY A 38 -9.64 8.28 -20.01
CA GLY A 38 -8.89 9.49 -19.65
C GLY A 38 -7.70 9.75 -20.57
N VAL A 39 -6.80 10.62 -20.12
CA VAL A 39 -5.53 10.90 -20.82
C VAL A 39 -4.55 9.78 -20.51
N PRO A 40 -4.09 9.00 -21.51
CA PRO A 40 -3.13 7.92 -21.28
C PRO A 40 -1.82 8.47 -20.72
N ASN A 41 -1.26 7.78 -19.71
CA ASN A 41 0.13 7.97 -19.33
C ASN A 41 1.01 7.30 -20.38
N LEU A 42 1.81 8.07 -21.13
CA LEU A 42 2.68 7.53 -22.18
C LEU A 42 3.77 6.59 -21.63
N HIS A 43 4.10 6.70 -20.34
CA HIS A 43 4.98 5.76 -19.66
C HIS A 43 4.30 4.43 -19.30
N ASP A 44 2.99 4.31 -19.56
CA ASP A 44 2.16 3.15 -19.26
C ASP A 44 1.29 2.76 -20.47
N ALA A 45 1.95 2.62 -21.62
CA ALA A 45 1.29 2.28 -22.88
C ALA A 45 0.56 0.93 -22.77
N GLY A 46 -0.74 0.91 -23.07
CA GLY A 46 -1.57 -0.30 -23.02
C GLY A 46 -2.50 -0.42 -21.81
N GLY A 47 -2.47 0.54 -20.87
CA GLY A 47 -3.34 0.56 -19.69
C GLY A 47 -2.55 0.55 -18.39
N SER A 48 -3.14 1.00 -17.29
CA SER A 48 -2.40 1.32 -16.08
C SER A 48 -1.98 0.11 -15.25
N TYR A 49 -0.68 -0.15 -15.12
CA TYR A 49 -0.16 -1.13 -14.14
C TYR A 49 -0.32 -0.63 -12.71
N GLU A 50 -0.19 0.69 -12.47
CA GLU A 50 -0.40 1.30 -11.15
C GLU A 50 -1.80 1.01 -10.60
N GLY A 51 -2.82 1.06 -11.46
CA GLY A 51 -4.19 0.72 -11.07
C GLY A 51 -4.37 -0.73 -10.63
N VAL A 52 -3.49 -1.64 -11.08
CA VAL A 52 -3.45 -3.04 -10.63
C VAL A 52 -2.62 -3.19 -9.37
N THR A 53 -1.37 -2.74 -9.37
CA THR A 53 -0.43 -2.93 -8.25
C THR A 53 -0.94 -2.28 -6.96
N ARG A 54 -1.61 -1.14 -7.05
CA ARG A 54 -2.22 -0.47 -5.89
C ARG A 54 -3.44 -1.19 -5.35
N MET A 55 -4.20 -1.86 -6.21
CA MET A 55 -5.33 -2.69 -5.79
C MET A 55 -4.86 -3.95 -5.07
N LEU A 56 -3.71 -4.52 -5.43
CA LEU A 56 -3.14 -5.69 -4.76
C LEU A 56 -2.97 -5.49 -3.25
N TRP A 57 -2.67 -4.27 -2.78
CA TRP A 57 -2.58 -3.99 -1.35
C TRP A 57 -3.89 -4.29 -0.62
N GLY A 58 -5.01 -3.83 -1.17
CA GLY A 58 -6.34 -4.09 -0.64
C GLY A 58 -6.75 -5.56 -0.76
N LEU A 59 -6.43 -6.21 -1.88
CA LEU A 59 -6.71 -7.63 -2.09
C LEU A 59 -5.92 -8.51 -1.11
N GLY A 60 -4.63 -8.22 -0.93
CA GLY A 60 -3.78 -8.89 0.05
C GLY A 60 -4.32 -8.74 1.47
N GLY A 61 -4.72 -7.52 1.85
CA GLY A 61 -5.38 -7.25 3.13
C GLY A 61 -6.74 -7.93 3.28
N TRP A 62 -7.49 -8.15 2.19
CA TRP A 62 -8.72 -8.94 2.19
C TRP A 62 -8.44 -10.41 2.48
N LEU A 63 -7.50 -10.99 1.74
CA LEU A 63 -7.15 -12.42 1.81
C LEU A 63 -6.41 -12.80 3.10
N SER A 64 -5.76 -11.84 3.77
CA SER A 64 -5.05 -12.09 5.03
C SER A 64 -5.97 -12.31 6.24
N ARG A 65 -7.27 -12.00 6.13
CA ARG A 65 -8.21 -12.08 7.26
C ARG A 65 -9.05 -13.35 7.24
N PRO A 66 -8.98 -14.18 8.30
CA PRO A 66 -9.87 -15.32 8.45
C PRO A 66 -11.34 -14.93 8.38
N GLY A 67 -12.16 -15.76 7.73
CA GLY A 67 -13.62 -15.58 7.67
C GLY A 67 -14.11 -14.53 6.66
N ARG A 68 -13.22 -13.91 5.89
CA ARG A 68 -13.62 -13.13 4.71
C ARG A 68 -13.85 -14.08 3.52
N PRO A 69 -14.94 -13.92 2.75
CA PRO A 69 -15.21 -14.82 1.63
C PRO A 69 -14.16 -14.64 0.53
N PRO A 70 -13.67 -15.74 -0.08
CA PRO A 70 -12.69 -15.68 -1.18
C PRO A 70 -13.30 -15.08 -2.45
N VAL A 71 -14.62 -15.21 -2.60
CA VAL A 71 -15.40 -14.68 -3.71
C VAL A 71 -16.29 -13.56 -3.21
N VAL A 72 -16.21 -12.39 -3.83
CA VAL A 72 -17.13 -11.27 -3.58
C VAL A 72 -18.23 -11.24 -4.64
N GLN A 73 -19.43 -10.83 -4.22
CA GLN A 73 -20.60 -10.77 -5.10
C GLN A 73 -21.01 -9.31 -5.28
N TRP A 74 -21.19 -8.88 -6.53
CA TRP A 74 -21.67 -7.56 -6.85
C TRP A 74 -22.61 -7.61 -8.06
N ARG A 75 -23.83 -7.09 -7.90
CA ARG A 75 -24.86 -7.05 -8.96
C ARG A 75 -25.07 -8.39 -9.69
N GLY A 76 -25.06 -9.50 -8.95
CA GLY A 76 -25.27 -10.85 -9.48
C GLY A 76 -24.04 -11.49 -10.14
N ARG A 77 -22.88 -10.82 -10.13
CA ARG A 77 -21.61 -11.37 -10.63
C ARG A 77 -20.68 -11.73 -9.47
N ALA A 78 -19.95 -12.82 -9.66
CA ALA A 78 -18.99 -13.37 -8.72
C ALA A 78 -17.56 -12.99 -9.14
N TYR A 79 -16.75 -12.52 -8.19
CA TYR A 79 -15.36 -12.15 -8.42
C TYR A 79 -14.48 -12.88 -7.42
N ASP A 80 -13.68 -13.83 -7.90
CA ASP A 80 -12.69 -14.55 -7.09
C ASP A 80 -11.46 -13.66 -6.88
N VAL A 81 -11.27 -13.21 -5.64
CA VAL A 81 -10.23 -12.25 -5.28
C VAL A 81 -8.83 -12.84 -5.45
N ALA A 82 -8.66 -14.12 -5.10
CA ALA A 82 -7.36 -14.79 -5.20
C ALA A 82 -7.01 -15.07 -6.67
N ALA A 83 -7.97 -15.52 -7.48
CA ALA A 83 -7.76 -15.77 -8.90
C ALA A 83 -7.40 -14.48 -9.65
N LEU A 84 -8.10 -13.37 -9.37
CA LEU A 84 -7.79 -12.07 -9.95
C LEU A 84 -6.38 -11.60 -9.60
N ALA A 85 -6.02 -11.64 -8.31
CA ALA A 85 -4.69 -11.23 -7.85
C ALA A 85 -3.58 -12.10 -8.45
N ARG A 86 -3.74 -13.43 -8.45
CA ARG A 86 -2.76 -14.34 -9.05
C ARG A 86 -2.56 -14.08 -10.54
N ARG A 87 -3.66 -13.96 -11.30
CA ARG A 87 -3.62 -13.69 -12.75
C ARG A 87 -2.86 -12.39 -13.03
N ALA A 88 -3.20 -11.32 -12.31
CA ALA A 88 -2.55 -10.03 -12.44
C ALA A 88 -1.04 -10.09 -12.15
N ILE A 89 -0.64 -10.75 -11.06
CA ILE A 89 0.77 -10.87 -10.66
C ILE A 89 1.58 -11.70 -11.66
N LEU A 90 1.05 -12.83 -12.14
CA LEU A 90 1.75 -13.68 -13.09
C LEU A 90 1.91 -12.99 -14.44
N ALA A 91 0.83 -12.42 -14.98
CA ALA A 91 0.90 -11.71 -16.25
C ALA A 91 1.74 -10.42 -16.16
N GLY A 92 1.76 -9.77 -15.00
CA GLY A 92 2.50 -8.52 -14.76
C GLY A 92 4.00 -8.70 -14.56
N THR A 93 4.43 -9.86 -14.07
CA THR A 93 5.86 -10.14 -13.78
C THR A 93 6.54 -11.01 -14.83
N ASP A 94 5.80 -11.58 -15.79
CA ASP A 94 6.32 -12.38 -16.89
C ASP A 94 6.81 -11.49 -18.05
N PRO A 95 8.10 -11.47 -18.41
CA PRO A 95 8.62 -10.70 -19.54
C PRO A 95 8.04 -11.08 -20.91
N GLU A 96 7.55 -12.30 -21.07
CA GLU A 96 6.96 -12.80 -22.33
C GLU A 96 5.44 -12.53 -22.42
N SER A 97 4.83 -12.09 -21.32
CA SER A 97 3.42 -11.74 -21.26
C SER A 97 3.18 -10.39 -21.96
N PRO A 98 2.16 -10.26 -22.82
CA PRO A 98 1.68 -8.96 -23.29
C PRO A 98 1.30 -7.99 -22.17
N GLY A 99 1.02 -8.52 -20.97
CA GLY A 99 0.67 -7.79 -19.77
C GLY A 99 1.87 -7.39 -18.91
N PHE A 100 3.11 -7.66 -19.35
CA PHE A 100 4.29 -7.36 -18.56
C PHE A 100 4.33 -5.89 -18.12
N TRP A 101 4.57 -5.64 -16.83
CA TRP A 101 4.69 -4.28 -16.30
C TRP A 101 6.02 -3.62 -16.71
N GLY A 102 6.97 -4.41 -17.21
CA GLY A 102 8.31 -3.94 -17.50
C GLY A 102 9.17 -3.81 -16.24
N VAL A 103 10.42 -3.42 -16.46
CA VAL A 103 11.40 -3.11 -15.40
C VAL A 103 12.05 -1.75 -15.71
N PRO A 104 12.66 -1.08 -14.71
CA PRO A 104 13.41 0.15 -14.95
C PRO A 104 14.44 -0.04 -16.07
N ALA A 105 14.45 0.88 -17.05
CA ALA A 105 15.34 0.78 -18.21
C ALA A 105 16.83 0.88 -17.82
N VAL A 106 17.11 1.66 -16.77
CA VAL A 106 18.42 1.74 -16.14
C VAL A 106 18.26 1.33 -14.67
N PRO A 107 18.96 0.28 -14.22
CA PRO A 107 18.90 -0.16 -12.83
C PRO A 107 19.32 0.97 -11.87
N GLY A 108 18.64 1.10 -10.73
CA GLY A 108 18.92 2.15 -9.75
C GLY A 108 18.59 3.56 -10.25
N THR A 109 17.52 3.73 -11.02
CA THR A 109 16.98 5.05 -11.39
C THR A 109 15.58 5.26 -10.83
N ALA A 110 15.16 6.52 -10.76
CA ALA A 110 13.80 6.85 -10.35
C ALA A 110 12.81 6.36 -11.41
N ASP A 111 12.07 5.31 -11.07
CA ASP A 111 11.03 4.74 -11.90
C ASP A 111 9.83 4.34 -11.02
N GLN A 112 8.61 4.61 -11.48
CA GLN A 112 7.38 4.35 -10.73
C GLN A 112 7.23 2.86 -10.37
N ARG A 113 7.76 1.94 -11.18
CA ARG A 113 7.74 0.49 -10.88
C ARG A 113 8.53 0.16 -9.61
N THR A 114 9.51 0.98 -9.23
CA THR A 114 10.22 0.80 -7.96
C THR A 114 9.30 1.05 -6.76
N VAL A 115 8.39 2.02 -6.86
CA VAL A 115 7.35 2.31 -5.86
C VAL A 115 6.32 1.19 -5.83
N GLU A 116 5.83 0.77 -6.99
CA GLU A 116 4.82 -0.28 -7.10
C GLU A 116 5.33 -1.64 -6.60
N SER A 117 6.64 -1.93 -6.76
CA SER A 117 7.24 -3.19 -6.30
C SER A 117 7.13 -3.42 -4.78
N GLY A 118 7.19 -2.36 -3.98
CA GLY A 118 6.97 -2.46 -2.52
C GLY A 118 5.55 -2.91 -2.19
N GLN A 119 4.57 -2.44 -2.96
CA GLN A 119 3.16 -2.77 -2.79
C GLN A 119 2.88 -4.23 -3.20
N VAL A 120 3.45 -4.68 -4.33
CA VAL A 120 3.37 -6.06 -4.79
C VAL A 120 3.99 -7.01 -3.77
N GLY A 121 5.21 -6.72 -3.31
CA GLY A 121 5.89 -7.52 -2.29
C GLY A 121 5.07 -7.63 -1.00
N PHE A 122 4.52 -6.51 -0.53
CA PHE A 122 3.70 -6.49 0.68
C PHE A 122 2.37 -7.24 0.51
N ALA A 123 1.73 -7.15 -0.66
CA ALA A 123 0.52 -7.91 -0.96
C ALA A 123 0.76 -9.42 -0.96
N LEU A 124 1.88 -9.88 -1.55
CA LEU A 124 2.30 -11.28 -1.55
C LEU A 124 2.53 -11.79 -0.12
N TRP A 125 3.21 -10.99 0.71
CA TRP A 125 3.39 -11.33 2.12
C TRP A 125 2.08 -11.40 2.90
N GLN A 126 1.20 -10.39 2.76
CA GLN A 126 -0.10 -10.37 3.43
C GLN A 126 -0.96 -11.59 3.07
N SER A 127 -0.95 -11.97 1.79
CA SER A 127 -1.75 -13.06 1.24
C SER A 127 -1.01 -14.40 1.19
N ARG A 128 0.11 -14.53 1.93
CA ARG A 128 1.04 -15.66 1.79
C ARG A 128 0.37 -17.02 1.74
N ALA A 129 -0.49 -17.29 2.72
CA ALA A 129 -1.16 -18.59 2.89
C ALA A 129 -2.14 -18.95 1.76
N VAL A 130 -2.57 -17.97 0.95
CA VAL A 130 -3.56 -18.17 -0.12
C VAL A 130 -2.93 -17.99 -1.50
N ILE A 131 -2.01 -17.04 -1.66
CA ILE A 131 -1.40 -16.66 -2.94
C ILE A 131 0.04 -17.16 -3.04
N TRP A 132 0.95 -16.64 -2.22
CA TRP A 132 2.39 -16.93 -2.36
C TRP A 132 2.71 -18.42 -2.28
N ASP A 133 2.14 -19.11 -1.30
CA ASP A 133 2.38 -20.54 -1.08
C ASP A 133 1.69 -21.42 -2.16
N SER A 134 0.78 -20.84 -2.96
CA SER A 134 0.09 -21.52 -4.07
C SER A 134 0.88 -21.51 -5.39
N PHE A 135 1.88 -20.62 -5.51
CA PHE A 135 2.69 -20.54 -6.72
C PHE A 135 3.70 -21.68 -6.76
N THR A 136 3.89 -22.22 -7.96
CA THR A 136 4.98 -23.14 -8.30
C THR A 136 6.34 -22.43 -8.16
N GLU A 137 7.41 -23.21 -8.09
CA GLU A 137 8.76 -22.65 -7.98
C GLU A 137 9.15 -21.74 -9.16
N PRO A 138 8.87 -22.09 -10.44
CA PRO A 138 9.10 -21.19 -11.56
C PRO A 138 8.31 -19.87 -11.46
N GLU A 139 7.03 -19.93 -11.08
CA GLU A 139 6.20 -18.73 -10.88
C GLU A 139 6.77 -17.83 -9.77
N ARG A 140 7.25 -18.42 -8.67
CA ARG A 140 7.89 -17.66 -7.58
C ARG A 140 9.19 -17.00 -8.03
N GLU A 141 10.05 -17.71 -8.77
CA GLU A 141 11.30 -17.13 -9.28
C GLU A 141 11.04 -16.00 -10.28
N GLN A 142 10.04 -16.13 -11.15
CA GLN A 142 9.60 -15.04 -12.04
C GLN A 142 9.22 -13.78 -11.25
N ILE A 143 8.37 -13.94 -10.23
CA ILE A 143 7.92 -12.84 -9.37
C ILE A 143 9.11 -12.21 -8.62
N ILE A 144 10.01 -13.04 -8.07
CA ILE A 144 11.20 -12.56 -7.35
C ILE A 144 12.11 -11.77 -8.30
N ALA A 145 12.33 -12.26 -9.53
CA ALA A 145 13.16 -11.56 -10.50
C ALA A 145 12.62 -10.16 -10.83
N TRP A 146 11.29 -10.01 -10.96
CA TRP A 146 10.68 -8.70 -11.16
C TRP A 146 10.83 -7.78 -9.93
N LEU A 147 10.61 -8.32 -8.72
CA LEU A 147 10.81 -7.59 -7.47
C LEU A 147 12.28 -7.19 -7.26
N GLU A 148 13.24 -7.99 -7.74
CA GLU A 148 14.68 -7.70 -7.76
C GLU A 148 15.01 -6.55 -8.68
N ALA A 149 14.55 -6.61 -9.92
CA ALA A 149 14.79 -5.58 -10.91
C ALA A 149 14.22 -4.22 -10.48
N CYS A 150 13.03 -4.23 -9.86
CA CYS A 150 12.36 -3.00 -9.41
C CYS A 150 12.76 -2.57 -7.99
N GLY A 151 13.34 -3.46 -7.18
CA GLY A 151 13.70 -3.19 -5.78
C GLY A 151 15.02 -2.40 -5.61
N GLN A 152 15.68 -2.03 -6.70
CA GLN A 152 16.91 -1.26 -6.65
C GLN A 152 16.63 0.21 -6.33
N ARG A 153 17.39 0.79 -5.41
CA ARG A 153 17.33 2.23 -5.10
C ARG A 153 18.38 3.01 -5.90
N PRO A 154 18.11 4.28 -6.25
CA PRO A 154 19.13 5.12 -6.86
C PRO A 154 20.26 5.46 -5.87
N PRO A 155 21.48 5.78 -6.36
CA PRO A 155 22.61 6.14 -5.50
C PRO A 155 22.33 7.35 -4.61
N THR A 156 21.54 8.30 -5.13
CA THR A 156 21.04 9.46 -4.38
C THR A 156 19.52 9.44 -4.39
N TRP A 157 18.93 9.50 -3.20
CA TRP A 157 17.49 9.53 -3.00
C TRP A 157 17.16 10.47 -1.83
N ARG A 158 16.01 11.14 -1.91
CA ARG A 158 15.67 12.28 -1.04
C ARG A 158 14.17 12.43 -0.80
N ASN A 159 13.43 11.33 -0.71
CA ASN A 159 11.97 11.36 -0.52
C ASN A 159 11.42 10.01 -0.02
N ASN A 160 10.11 9.97 0.15
CA ASN A 160 9.31 8.87 0.65
C ASN A 160 9.36 7.60 -0.22
N TRP A 161 9.90 7.64 -1.45
CA TRP A 161 10.08 6.43 -2.28
C TRP A 161 10.96 5.40 -1.57
N ALA A 162 11.85 5.88 -0.70
CA ALA A 162 12.64 5.10 0.25
C ALA A 162 11.81 4.04 1.01
N LEU A 163 10.61 4.42 1.46
CA LEU A 163 9.73 3.55 2.23
C LEU A 163 9.22 2.37 1.41
N PHE A 164 9.00 2.55 0.12
CA PHE A 164 8.55 1.50 -0.79
C PHE A 164 9.69 0.52 -1.09
N TRP A 165 10.93 0.99 -1.23
CA TRP A 165 12.09 0.11 -1.39
C TRP A 165 12.33 -0.73 -0.14
N ALA A 166 12.29 -0.11 1.05
CA ALA A 166 12.39 -0.85 2.30
C ALA A 166 11.27 -1.89 2.43
N LEU A 167 10.04 -1.55 2.02
CA LEU A 167 8.92 -2.48 2.06
C LEU A 167 9.07 -3.65 1.07
N ASN A 168 9.62 -3.41 -0.13
CA ASN A 168 9.96 -4.48 -1.09
C ASN A 168 10.92 -5.49 -0.43
N HIS A 169 12.06 -5.01 0.06
CA HIS A 169 13.10 -5.88 0.64
C HIS A 169 12.64 -6.57 1.93
N ALA A 170 11.91 -5.85 2.80
CA ALA A 170 11.34 -6.42 4.02
C ALA A 170 10.32 -7.52 3.72
N SER A 171 9.49 -7.34 2.69
CA SER A 171 8.53 -8.36 2.27
C SER A 171 9.22 -9.59 1.69
N ARG A 172 10.25 -9.41 0.86
CA ARG A 172 11.07 -10.52 0.32
C ARG A 172 11.78 -11.29 1.44
N LYS A 173 12.37 -10.58 2.40
CA LYS A 173 12.95 -11.16 3.62
C LYS A 173 11.93 -12.01 4.37
N ALA A 174 10.73 -11.49 4.62
CA ALA A 174 9.68 -12.21 5.34
C ALA A 174 9.09 -13.41 4.56
N LEU A 175 9.17 -13.38 3.22
CA LEU A 175 8.84 -14.50 2.35
C LEU A 175 9.98 -15.54 2.23
N GLY A 176 11.14 -15.27 2.84
CA GLY A 176 12.30 -16.16 2.80
C GLY A 176 13.07 -16.14 1.46
N THR A 177 12.95 -15.05 0.70
CA THR A 177 13.61 -14.91 -0.61
C THR A 177 14.81 -13.98 -0.53
N ARG A 178 15.58 -13.90 -1.63
CA ARG A 178 16.72 -12.98 -1.77
C ARG A 178 16.27 -11.56 -1.40
N HIS A 179 17.11 -10.77 -0.74
CA HIS A 179 16.84 -9.38 -0.37
C HIS A 179 18.14 -8.67 0.05
N GLU A 180 18.11 -7.34 0.16
CA GLU A 180 19.23 -6.52 0.61
C GLU A 180 18.91 -5.85 1.95
N GLN A 181 19.40 -6.43 3.05
CA GLN A 181 19.18 -5.89 4.40
C GLN A 181 19.69 -4.44 4.54
N ALA A 182 20.78 -4.08 3.86
CA ALA A 182 21.32 -2.72 3.89
C ALA A 182 20.34 -1.65 3.39
N ILE A 183 19.45 -1.97 2.44
CA ILE A 183 18.43 -1.03 1.97
C ILE A 183 17.39 -0.77 3.07
N ILE A 184 16.97 -1.82 3.79
CA ILE A 184 16.06 -1.67 4.93
C ILE A 184 16.71 -0.80 6.00
N ASP A 185 17.95 -1.12 6.39
CA ASP A 185 18.68 -0.42 7.45
C ASP A 185 18.92 1.05 7.12
N ASP A 186 19.31 1.37 5.88
CA ASP A 186 19.54 2.74 5.42
C ASP A 186 18.26 3.60 5.47
N VAL A 187 17.13 3.03 5.07
CA VAL A 187 15.84 3.73 5.08
C VAL A 187 15.37 3.94 6.52
N LEU A 188 15.52 2.94 7.39
CA LEU A 188 15.23 3.09 8.81
C LEU A 188 16.12 4.15 9.43
N ALA A 189 17.42 4.21 9.13
CA ALA A 189 18.30 5.27 9.61
C ALA A 189 17.90 6.66 9.07
N TRP A 190 17.50 6.74 7.80
CA TRP A 190 17.02 7.99 7.20
C TRP A 190 15.76 8.53 7.89
N LEU A 191 14.84 7.68 8.33
CA LEU A 191 13.66 8.12 9.10
C LEU A 191 14.04 8.98 10.32
N ASP A 192 15.21 8.80 10.93
CA ASP A 192 15.67 9.64 12.04
C ASP A 192 16.17 11.01 11.58
N LYS A 193 16.73 11.10 10.36
CA LYS A 193 17.23 12.34 9.77
C LYS A 193 16.10 13.29 9.36
N VAL A 194 14.97 12.72 8.95
CA VAL A 194 13.79 13.47 8.48
C VAL A 194 12.67 13.55 9.52
N TYR A 195 12.83 12.97 10.71
CA TYR A 195 11.85 13.09 11.79
C TYR A 195 11.87 14.50 12.40
N CYS A 196 10.70 15.14 12.40
CA CYS A 196 10.50 16.52 12.87
C CYS A 196 9.85 16.61 14.26
N GLY A 197 9.57 15.47 14.90
CA GLY A 197 8.87 15.43 16.19
C GLY A 197 7.36 15.21 16.03
N ASN A 198 6.68 14.80 17.11
CA ASN A 198 5.23 14.58 17.18
C ASN A 198 4.65 13.70 16.05
N GLY A 199 5.46 12.76 15.56
CA GLY A 199 5.05 11.84 14.49
C GLY A 199 5.20 12.38 13.06
N TRP A 200 5.69 13.61 12.88
CA TRP A 200 5.86 14.23 11.57
C TRP A 200 7.22 13.93 10.94
N TYR A 201 7.22 13.77 9.62
CA TYR A 201 8.40 13.53 8.80
C TYR A 201 8.44 14.51 7.64
N ASP A 202 9.63 15.04 7.35
CA ASP A 202 9.91 15.89 6.19
C ASP A 202 10.16 15.00 4.96
N ASP A 203 9.41 15.17 3.87
CA ASP A 203 9.62 14.41 2.63
C ASP A 203 10.76 15.00 1.78
N GLY A 204 11.93 15.08 2.40
CA GLY A 204 13.12 15.67 1.80
C GLY A 204 14.39 14.91 2.15
N PRO A 205 15.55 15.46 1.78
CA PRO A 205 16.84 14.87 2.13
C PRO A 205 17.13 14.89 3.64
N ALA A 206 16.55 15.84 4.36
CA ALA A 206 16.76 16.06 5.80
C ALA A 206 15.58 16.86 6.37
N ARG A 207 15.45 16.89 7.70
CA ARG A 207 14.52 17.80 8.38
C ARG A 207 14.78 19.27 8.05
N GLY A 208 13.72 20.08 8.02
CA GLY A 208 13.79 21.53 7.81
C GLY A 208 13.88 21.91 6.33
N THR A 209 13.49 21.01 5.44
CA THR A 209 13.29 21.30 4.01
C THR A 209 11.83 21.59 3.66
N ASP A 210 10.93 21.52 4.66
CA ASP A 210 9.53 21.95 4.61
C ASP A 210 8.67 21.22 3.57
N HIS A 211 8.98 19.95 3.27
CA HIS A 211 8.19 19.11 2.37
C HIS A 211 7.05 18.41 3.12
N PHE A 212 6.07 19.20 3.53
CA PHE A 212 4.85 18.71 4.17
C PHE A 212 3.65 18.84 3.25
N ASP A 213 3.01 17.72 3.00
CA ASP A 213 1.74 17.67 2.30
C ASP A 213 0.88 16.51 2.80
N ASP A 214 -0.34 16.48 2.31
CA ASP A 214 -1.33 15.50 2.70
C ASP A 214 -0.96 14.06 2.30
N TYR A 215 -0.25 13.89 1.18
CA TYR A 215 0.19 12.60 0.69
C TYR A 215 1.26 12.00 1.61
N ASN A 216 2.27 12.78 1.94
CA ASN A 216 3.37 12.38 2.80
C ASN A 216 2.87 11.96 4.18
N LEU A 217 1.90 12.70 4.73
CA LEU A 217 1.29 12.38 6.01
C LEU A 217 0.90 10.91 6.10
N TRP A 218 0.05 10.42 5.18
CA TRP A 218 -0.42 9.05 5.27
C TRP A 218 0.60 8.02 4.74
N VAL A 219 1.46 8.39 3.78
CA VAL A 219 2.49 7.49 3.23
C VAL A 219 3.49 7.08 4.30
N PHE A 220 4.07 8.03 5.04
CA PHE A 220 5.00 7.72 6.13
C PHE A 220 4.35 6.80 7.17
N SER A 221 3.15 7.14 7.63
CA SER A 221 2.47 6.35 8.67
C SER A 221 2.19 4.92 8.23
N SER A 222 1.58 4.78 7.05
CA SER A 222 1.15 3.49 6.50
C SER A 222 2.34 2.58 6.21
N HIS A 223 3.43 3.11 5.66
CA HIS A 223 4.60 2.30 5.32
C HIS A 223 5.45 1.96 6.53
N VAL A 224 5.53 2.84 7.54
CA VAL A 224 6.14 2.50 8.83
C VAL A 224 5.35 1.39 9.52
N LEU A 225 4.01 1.47 9.52
CA LEU A 225 3.15 0.40 10.03
C LEU A 225 3.31 -0.90 9.23
N ALA A 226 3.42 -0.81 7.90
CA ALA A 226 3.65 -1.96 7.03
C ALA A 226 4.98 -2.65 7.38
N TRP A 227 6.09 -1.89 7.44
CA TRP A 227 7.40 -2.40 7.87
C TRP A 227 7.35 -3.03 9.26
N ALA A 228 6.73 -2.34 10.22
CA ALA A 228 6.59 -2.81 11.61
C ALA A 228 5.79 -4.13 11.71
N THR A 229 4.94 -4.42 10.73
CA THR A 229 4.11 -5.62 10.66
C THR A 229 4.84 -6.76 9.95
N VAL A 230 5.57 -6.47 8.87
CA VAL A 230 6.25 -7.49 8.05
C VAL A 230 7.61 -7.93 8.61
N ASP A 231 8.40 -6.99 9.15
CA ASP A 231 9.80 -7.26 9.55
C ASP A 231 10.17 -6.65 10.92
N GLY A 232 9.27 -5.88 11.54
CA GLY A 232 9.58 -5.17 12.79
C GLY A 232 9.97 -6.07 13.97
N GLU A 233 9.50 -7.32 14.01
CA GLU A 233 9.88 -8.28 15.06
C GLU A 233 11.36 -8.70 14.98
N SER A 234 12.02 -8.51 13.83
CA SER A 234 13.47 -8.73 13.73
C SER A 234 14.29 -7.64 14.45
N VAL A 235 13.68 -6.47 14.73
CA VAL A 235 14.31 -5.35 15.44
C VAL A 235 13.31 -4.70 16.42
N PRO A 236 12.92 -5.39 17.51
CA PRO A 236 11.79 -5.00 18.35
C PRO A 236 11.93 -3.62 18.99
N GLY A 237 13.15 -3.20 19.34
CA GLY A 237 13.42 -1.86 19.85
C GLY A 237 13.11 -0.75 18.83
N ARG A 238 13.47 -0.97 17.56
CA ARG A 238 13.18 -0.03 16.47
C ARG A 238 11.69 -0.01 16.15
N ARG A 239 11.05 -1.19 16.12
CA ARG A 239 9.59 -1.33 15.98
C ARG A 239 8.85 -0.53 17.05
N ALA A 240 9.18 -0.72 18.32
CA ALA A 240 8.54 0.00 19.42
C ALA A 240 8.75 1.52 19.33
N GLN A 241 9.94 1.97 18.92
CA GLN A 241 10.21 3.40 18.70
C GLN A 241 9.35 3.99 17.59
N LEU A 242 9.28 3.33 16.44
CA LEU A 242 8.48 3.81 15.31
C LEU A 242 6.98 3.77 15.60
N LEU A 243 6.50 2.74 16.29
CA LEU A 243 5.10 2.67 16.75
C LEU A 243 4.73 3.79 17.74
N ARG A 244 5.66 4.25 18.58
CA ARG A 244 5.45 5.47 19.39
C ARG A 244 5.30 6.72 18.51
N ARG A 245 6.14 6.89 17.49
CA ARG A 245 6.00 8.01 16.54
C ARG A 245 4.66 7.98 15.80
N ILE A 246 4.18 6.79 15.43
CA ILE A 246 2.82 6.62 14.87
C ILE A 246 1.76 7.06 15.87
N ARG A 247 1.85 6.63 17.13
CA ARG A 247 0.92 7.06 18.19
C ARG A 247 0.87 8.58 18.29
N ASP A 248 2.02 9.25 18.35
CA ASP A 248 2.13 10.71 18.44
C ASP A 248 1.45 11.39 17.24
N GLN A 249 1.68 10.87 16.03
CA GLN A 249 1.02 11.39 14.83
C GLN A 249 -0.51 11.23 14.88
N MET A 250 -0.99 10.07 15.34
CA MET A 250 -2.41 9.76 15.45
C MET A 250 -3.12 10.61 16.53
N GLU A 251 -2.39 11.27 17.43
CA GLU A 251 -2.98 12.30 18.29
C GLU A 251 -3.55 13.45 17.46
N HIS A 252 -2.95 13.76 16.31
CA HIS A 252 -3.31 14.91 15.47
C HIS A 252 -4.17 14.57 14.25
N VAL A 253 -3.94 13.42 13.61
CA VAL A 253 -4.60 13.03 12.33
C VAL A 253 -6.13 13.19 12.33
N PRO A 254 -6.89 12.83 13.38
CA PRO A 254 -8.34 12.99 13.36
C PRO A 254 -8.82 14.43 13.18
N PHE A 255 -8.02 15.41 13.60
CA PHE A 255 -8.36 16.83 13.53
C PHE A 255 -8.15 17.43 12.13
N PHE A 256 -7.62 16.65 11.19
CA PHE A 256 -7.60 16.98 9.76
C PHE A 256 -8.85 16.49 9.02
N PHE A 257 -9.86 15.99 9.73
CA PHE A 257 -11.16 15.66 9.15
C PHE A 257 -12.21 16.66 9.62
N ALA A 258 -12.95 17.22 8.67
CA ALA A 258 -14.13 18.02 8.94
C ALA A 258 -15.25 17.13 9.51
N ALA A 259 -16.27 17.75 10.12
CA ALA A 259 -17.37 17.04 10.77
C ALA A 259 -18.18 16.13 9.81
N ASP A 260 -18.16 16.45 8.51
CA ASP A 260 -18.79 15.69 7.43
C ASP A 260 -17.89 14.59 6.85
N GLY A 261 -16.62 14.49 7.29
CA GLY A 261 -15.64 13.54 6.78
C GLY A 261 -14.75 14.07 5.66
N GLY A 262 -14.99 15.31 5.20
CA GLY A 262 -14.08 16.02 4.30
C GLY A 262 -12.71 16.23 4.93
N TYR A 263 -11.71 16.53 4.10
CA TYR A 263 -10.34 16.76 4.55
C TYR A 263 -9.66 17.81 3.67
N PRO A 264 -8.64 18.54 4.19
CA PRO A 264 -7.95 19.53 3.40
C PRO A 264 -7.13 18.85 2.30
N LEU A 265 -7.31 19.30 1.06
CA LEU A 265 -6.48 18.89 -0.07
C LEU A 265 -5.28 19.84 -0.16
N GLN A 266 -4.16 19.49 0.49
CA GLN A 266 -2.96 20.32 0.54
C GLN A 266 -1.74 19.58 -0.04
N GLY A 267 -1.09 20.22 -1.03
CA GLY A 267 0.11 19.72 -1.69
C GLY A 267 -0.16 18.81 -2.89
N ARG A 268 0.53 17.66 -2.97
CA ARG A 268 0.50 16.77 -4.14
C ARG A 268 -0.34 15.51 -3.89
N SER A 269 -0.65 14.79 -4.97
CA SER A 269 -1.23 13.44 -4.88
C SER A 269 -2.50 13.40 -4.01
N LEU A 270 -3.49 14.23 -4.33
CA LEU A 270 -4.60 14.58 -3.42
C LEU A 270 -5.83 13.66 -3.49
N ALA A 271 -5.93 12.81 -4.51
CA ALA A 271 -7.15 12.05 -4.82
C ALA A 271 -7.36 10.75 -3.99
N TYR A 272 -6.59 10.53 -2.92
CA TYR A 272 -6.59 9.26 -2.18
C TYR A 272 -7.60 9.20 -1.03
N LYS A 273 -8.89 9.02 -1.37
CA LYS A 273 -9.96 8.84 -0.37
C LYS A 273 -9.66 7.68 0.60
N PHE A 274 -9.33 6.49 0.10
CA PHE A 274 -9.14 5.33 0.97
C PHE A 274 -7.82 5.32 1.75
N ALA A 275 -6.72 5.79 1.14
CA ALA A 275 -5.39 5.69 1.73
C ALA A 275 -5.29 6.50 3.03
N ARG A 276 -5.99 7.63 3.11
CA ARG A 276 -6.03 8.49 4.30
C ARG A 276 -6.56 7.78 5.55
N LEU A 277 -7.43 6.78 5.38
CA LEU A 277 -7.95 5.97 6.50
C LEU A 277 -7.05 4.80 6.88
N GLY A 278 -6.08 4.44 6.04
CA GLY A 278 -5.24 3.26 6.25
C GLY A 278 -4.49 3.32 7.57
N ALA A 279 -3.76 4.41 7.82
CA ALA A 279 -2.97 4.57 9.03
C ALA A 279 -3.80 4.62 10.33
N PRO A 280 -4.92 5.39 10.43
CA PRO A 280 -5.80 5.33 11.60
C PRO A 280 -6.32 3.92 11.92
N LEU A 281 -6.77 3.18 10.89
CA LEU A 281 -7.30 1.82 11.07
C LEU A 281 -6.22 0.83 11.52
N TRP A 282 -5.04 0.87 10.90
CA TRP A 282 -3.93 0.00 11.29
C TRP A 282 -3.29 0.39 12.63
N ALA A 283 -3.24 1.68 12.97
CA ALA A 283 -2.80 2.12 14.28
C ALA A 283 -3.70 1.55 15.39
N TYR A 284 -5.01 1.47 15.14
CA TYR A 284 -5.95 0.83 16.06
C TYR A 284 -5.68 -0.67 16.20
N GLU A 285 -5.48 -1.38 15.10
CA GLU A 285 -5.13 -2.80 15.13
C GLU A 285 -3.77 -3.07 15.82
N ALA A 286 -2.81 -2.17 15.64
CA ALA A 286 -1.50 -2.24 16.28
C ALA A 286 -1.49 -1.75 17.75
N GLY A 287 -2.64 -1.35 18.31
CA GLY A 287 -2.76 -0.89 19.70
C GLY A 287 -2.13 0.47 19.98
N VAL A 288 -1.90 1.28 18.96
CA VAL A 288 -1.25 2.61 19.06
C VAL A 288 -2.16 3.77 18.66
N TRP A 289 -3.45 3.51 18.43
CA TRP A 289 -4.46 4.55 18.30
C TRP A 289 -4.76 5.20 19.65
N PRO A 290 -4.53 6.51 19.83
CA PRO A 290 -4.62 7.16 21.14
C PRO A 290 -6.03 7.63 21.51
N HIS A 291 -7.01 7.51 20.61
CA HIS A 291 -8.38 8.00 20.81
C HIS A 291 -9.38 6.86 21.04
N SER A 292 -10.63 7.19 21.31
CA SER A 292 -11.68 6.16 21.46
C SER A 292 -11.95 5.41 20.15
N PRO A 293 -12.34 4.12 20.20
CA PRO A 293 -12.82 3.38 19.02
C PRO A 293 -14.06 4.06 18.38
N GLY A 294 -14.88 4.74 19.20
CA GLY A 294 -16.04 5.49 18.72
C GLY A 294 -15.66 6.65 17.81
N MET A 295 -14.56 7.36 18.12
CA MET A 295 -14.02 8.41 17.27
C MET A 295 -13.57 7.85 15.92
N LEU A 296 -12.81 6.75 15.93
CA LEU A 296 -12.35 6.10 14.71
C LEU A 296 -13.53 5.63 13.84
N LYS A 297 -14.54 5.00 14.46
CA LYS A 297 -15.75 4.58 13.75
C LYS A 297 -16.51 5.76 13.13
N ARG A 298 -16.62 6.88 13.84
CA ARG A 298 -17.24 8.10 13.32
C ARG A 298 -16.45 8.68 12.14
N LEU A 299 -15.12 8.76 12.27
CA LEU A 299 -14.22 9.26 11.24
C LEU A 299 -14.36 8.43 9.96
N VAL A 300 -14.23 7.10 10.06
CA VAL A 300 -14.39 6.19 8.91
C VAL A 300 -15.77 6.32 8.28
N GLY A 301 -16.83 6.31 9.09
CA GLY A 301 -18.20 6.34 8.60
C GLY A 301 -18.59 7.66 7.92
N ARG A 302 -18.02 8.78 8.35
CA ARG A 302 -18.20 10.08 7.69
C ARG A 302 -17.39 10.15 6.41
N HIS A 303 -16.12 9.77 6.47
CA HIS A 303 -15.20 9.92 5.36
C HIS A 303 -15.56 9.03 4.16
N LEU A 304 -16.09 7.82 4.38
CA LEU A 304 -16.45 6.90 3.30
C LEU A 304 -17.81 7.17 2.65
N ARG A 305 -18.65 8.01 3.27
CA ARG A 305 -19.92 8.45 2.68
C ARG A 305 -19.71 9.61 1.70
#